data_AF-A0A5D3AQU7-F1
#
_entry.id   AF-A0A5D3AQU7-F1
#
_cell.length_a   1.000
_cell.length_b   1.000
_cell.length_c   1.000
_cell.angle_alpha   90.00
_cell.angle_beta   90.00
_cell.angle_gamma   90.00
#
_symmetry.space_group_name_H-M   'P 1'
#
loop_
_entity.id
_entity.type
_entity.pdbx_description
1 polymer ?
#
loop_
_entity_poly.entity_id
_entity_poly.type
_entity_poly.pdbx_seq_one_letter_code
_entity_poly.pdbx_strand_id
1 'polypeptide(L)'
;MSAYDDGQLVRDSSTTAKVPLLLGNTNYVQWSSCVSSLLLRKQALFCLRSEPIEDPSIYFDGMDASDPSTIPTPLTPLEQTRLAKQNEGLGILLQSLSEAVKNAVSAEAQDVFRPNPKMLWDELFTLYSQTTGHRISQLYSTLWST
;
A
#
# COMPACT_ATOMS: atom_id res chain seq x y z
N MET A 1 22.90 -32.20 40.20
CA MET A 1 23.93 -31.69 39.26
C MET A 1 23.75 -32.38 37.93
N SER A 2 23.66 -31.78 36.75
CA SER A 2 23.54 -30.40 36.24
C SER A 2 23.09 -30.61 34.78
N ALA A 3 21.86 -30.27 34.39
CA ALA A 3 21.51 -29.04 33.69
C ALA A 3 22.54 -28.62 32.62
N TYR A 4 22.28 -29.01 31.38
CA TYR A 4 22.57 -28.20 30.18
C TYR A 4 21.42 -28.40 29.18
N ASP A 5 20.38 -27.63 29.46
CA ASP A 5 19.38 -27.17 28.51
C ASP A 5 20.12 -26.24 27.55
N ASP A 6 20.53 -26.78 26.41
CA ASP A 6 21.13 -25.98 25.33
C ASP A 6 19.98 -25.31 24.60
N GLY A 7 19.50 -24.23 25.24
CA GLY A 7 18.55 -23.29 24.69
C GLY A 7 19.11 -22.74 23.39
N GLN A 8 18.80 -23.41 22.28
CA GLN A 8 18.78 -22.78 20.98
C GLN A 8 17.79 -21.63 21.07
N LEU A 9 18.35 -20.45 21.37
CA LEU A 9 17.83 -19.17 20.95
C LEU A 9 17.75 -19.22 19.42
N VAL A 10 16.69 -19.84 18.91
CA VAL A 10 16.17 -19.55 17.59
C VAL A 10 15.84 -18.08 17.65
N ARG A 11 16.82 -17.26 17.22
CA ARG A 11 16.58 -15.89 16.85
C ARG A 11 15.49 -15.96 15.79
N ASP A 12 14.26 -15.68 16.20
CA ASP A 12 13.14 -15.37 15.32
C ASP A 12 13.56 -14.20 14.43
N SER A 13 14.29 -14.55 13.37
CA SER A 13 14.84 -13.64 12.37
C SER A 13 13.76 -13.37 11.34
N SER A 14 12.58 -12.99 11.83
CA SER A 14 11.46 -12.49 11.04
C SER A 14 10.69 -11.44 11.84
N THR A 15 11.41 -10.43 12.34
CA THR A 15 10.82 -9.11 12.61
C THR A 15 10.53 -8.38 11.28
N THR A 16 9.79 -9.02 10.39
CA THR A 16 9.06 -8.29 9.35
C THR A 16 7.97 -7.55 10.11
N ALA A 17 8.23 -6.28 10.46
CA ALA A 17 7.25 -5.44 11.12
C ALA A 17 5.93 -5.50 10.32
N LYS A 18 4.96 -6.23 10.87
CA LYS A 18 3.64 -6.38 10.24
C LYS A 18 2.98 -5.01 10.30
N VAL A 19 2.52 -4.53 9.15
CA VAL A 19 1.69 -3.33 9.10
C VAL A 19 0.42 -3.63 9.91
N PRO A 20 0.04 -2.79 10.89
CA PRO A 20 -1.21 -3.00 11.62
C PRO A 20 -2.41 -2.87 10.67
N LEU A 21 -3.57 -3.43 11.02
CA LEU A 21 -4.79 -3.15 10.26
C LEU A 21 -5.22 -1.70 10.46
N LEU A 22 -5.65 -1.02 9.41
CA LEU A 22 -6.30 0.29 9.51
C LEU A 22 -7.70 0.12 10.11
N LEU A 23 -7.93 0.76 11.25
CA LEU A 23 -9.20 0.76 11.98
C LEU A 23 -9.95 2.10 11.82
N GLY A 24 -9.49 2.96 10.91
CA GLY A 24 -10.00 4.30 10.65
C GLY A 24 -9.17 5.40 11.33
N ASN A 25 -9.83 6.49 11.73
CA ASN A 25 -9.21 7.70 12.29
C ASN A 25 -8.29 7.46 13.48
N THR A 26 -8.58 6.43 14.27
CA THR A 26 -7.93 6.15 15.56
C THR A 26 -6.46 5.78 15.42
N ASN A 27 -6.09 5.08 14.33
CA ASN A 27 -4.73 4.60 14.12
C ASN A 27 -4.13 4.99 12.75
N TYR A 28 -4.80 5.85 11.97
CA TYR A 28 -4.35 6.26 10.63
C TYR A 28 -2.90 6.75 10.58
N VAL A 29 -2.47 7.59 11.52
CA VAL A 29 -1.10 8.15 11.54
C VAL A 29 -0.05 7.05 11.72
N GLN A 30 -0.27 6.10 12.63
CA GLN A 30 0.64 4.99 12.85
C GLN A 30 0.62 4.05 11.64
N TRP A 31 -0.57 3.72 11.14
CA TRP A 31 -0.76 2.86 9.98
C TRP A 31 -0.06 3.41 8.74
N SER A 32 -0.30 4.68 8.39
CA SER A 32 0.28 5.34 7.22
C SER A 32 1.81 5.40 7.29
N SER A 33 2.37 5.63 8.48
CA SER A 33 3.82 5.55 8.72
C SER A 33 4.37 4.14 8.51
N CYS A 34 3.68 3.11 9.00
CA CYS A 34 4.08 1.71 8.81
C CYS A 34 4.04 1.29 7.33
N VAL A 35 2.95 1.62 6.62
CA VAL A 35 2.80 1.35 5.18
C VAL A 35 3.90 2.05 4.38
N SER A 36 4.10 3.36 4.60
CA SER A 36 5.12 4.13 3.88
C SER A 36 6.52 3.57 4.11
N SER A 37 6.83 3.17 5.35
CA SER A 37 8.13 2.56 5.69
C SER A 37 8.33 1.21 5.02
N LEU A 38 7.28 0.39 4.94
CA LEU A 38 7.33 -0.90 4.24
C LEU A 38 7.52 -0.69 2.73
N LEU A 39 6.74 0.21 2.13
CA LEU A 39 6.84 0.51 0.70
C LEU A 39 8.21 1.12 0.34
N LEU A 40 8.78 1.96 1.21
CA LEU A 40 10.15 2.45 1.04
C LEU A 40 11.16 1.30 1.00
N ARG A 41 11.08 0.37 1.96
CA ARG A 41 11.95 -0.83 1.99
C ARG A 41 11.78 -1.68 0.73
N LYS A 42 10.57 -1.76 0.20
CA LYS A 42 10.24 -2.48 -1.05
C LYS A 42 10.58 -1.68 -2.32
N GLN A 43 11.08 -0.46 -2.21
CA GLN A 43 11.29 0.46 -3.34
C GLN A 43 10.01 0.74 -4.14
N ALA A 44 8.85 0.62 -3.50
CA ALA A 44 7.52 0.80 -4.08
C ALA A 44 6.86 2.12 -3.65
N LEU A 45 7.47 2.92 -2.77
CA LEU A 45 6.86 4.13 -2.21
C LEU A 45 6.31 5.10 -3.28
N PHE A 46 6.98 5.20 -4.43
CA PHE A 46 6.54 6.06 -5.54
C PHE A 46 5.17 5.66 -6.12
N CYS A 47 4.70 4.42 -5.92
CA CYS A 47 3.38 3.99 -6.42
C CYS A 47 2.22 4.75 -5.76
N LEU A 48 2.43 5.34 -4.57
CA LEU A 48 1.41 6.13 -3.88
C LEU A 48 1.18 7.51 -4.52
N ARG A 49 2.03 7.93 -5.46
CA ARG A 49 1.97 9.27 -6.09
C ARG A 49 2.00 9.23 -7.61
N SER A 50 2.42 8.11 -8.17
CA SER A 50 2.56 7.93 -9.61
C SER A 50 1.20 7.71 -10.25
N GLU A 51 1.03 8.19 -11.49
CA GLU A 51 -0.08 7.75 -12.33
C GLU A 51 0.02 6.23 -12.58
N PRO A 52 -1.12 5.52 -12.55
CA PRO A 52 -1.14 4.08 -12.75
C PRO A 52 -0.72 3.75 -14.18
N ILE A 53 0.11 2.72 -14.31
CA ILE A 53 0.37 2.07 -15.58
C ILE A 53 -0.71 1.02 -15.77
N GLU A 54 -1.38 1.05 -16.93
CA GLU A 54 -2.30 0.00 -17.31
C GLU A 54 -1.53 -1.19 -17.87
N ASP A 55 -1.96 -2.39 -17.50
CA ASP A 55 -1.46 -3.61 -18.11
C ASP A 55 -2.23 -3.85 -19.42
N PRO A 56 -1.57 -3.72 -20.58
CA PRO A 56 -2.22 -3.92 -21.88
C PRO A 56 -2.76 -5.35 -22.05
N SER A 57 -2.28 -6.32 -21.25
CA SER A 57 -2.74 -7.70 -21.34
C SER A 57 -4.16 -7.93 -20.86
N ILE A 58 -4.75 -6.98 -20.16
CA ILE A 58 -6.11 -7.08 -19.62
C ILE A 58 -7.16 -6.92 -20.74
N TYR A 59 -6.76 -6.37 -21.88
CA TYR A 59 -7.66 -6.06 -23.00
C TYR A 59 -7.70 -7.15 -24.09
N PHE A 60 -7.00 -8.28 -23.91
CA PHE A 60 -6.88 -9.32 -24.94
C PHE A 60 -8.20 -10.06 -25.25
N ASP A 61 -9.19 -10.06 -24.36
CA ASP A 61 -10.42 -10.88 -24.50
C ASP A 61 -11.40 -10.34 -25.57
N GLY A 62 -11.11 -9.19 -26.21
CA GLY A 62 -11.98 -8.56 -27.20
C GLY A 62 -11.31 -8.17 -28.53
N MET A 63 -10.04 -8.52 -28.76
CA MET A 63 -9.28 -8.07 -29.93
C MET A 63 -9.26 -9.12 -31.04
N ASP A 64 -9.57 -8.68 -32.27
CA ASP A 64 -9.45 -9.50 -33.47
C ASP A 64 -7.96 -9.77 -33.74
N ALA A 65 -7.52 -10.98 -33.41
CA ALA A 65 -6.14 -11.44 -33.60
C ALA A 65 -5.64 -11.36 -35.07
N SER A 66 -6.54 -11.11 -36.02
CA SER A 66 -6.24 -10.92 -37.43
C SER A 66 -5.81 -9.49 -37.77
N ASP A 67 -6.08 -8.52 -36.90
CA ASP A 67 -5.72 -7.11 -37.09
C ASP A 67 -4.40 -6.78 -36.35
N PRO A 68 -3.27 -6.62 -37.05
CA PRO A 68 -1.98 -6.32 -36.43
C PRO A 68 -1.94 -4.95 -35.71
N SER A 69 -2.91 -4.06 -35.95
CA SER A 69 -3.05 -2.79 -35.22
C SER A 69 -3.68 -2.94 -33.84
N THR A 70 -4.29 -4.10 -33.55
CA THR A 70 -4.86 -4.42 -32.23
C THR A 70 -3.86 -5.09 -31.29
N ILE A 71 -2.66 -5.45 -31.77
CA ILE A 71 -1.61 -6.04 -30.92
C ILE A 71 -1.15 -4.95 -29.93
N PRO A 72 -1.38 -5.11 -28.62
CA PRO A 72 -1.00 -4.11 -27.65
C PRO A 72 0.51 -3.93 -27.68
N THR A 73 0.96 -2.67 -27.63
CA THR A 73 2.39 -2.38 -27.56
C THR A 73 2.94 -2.99 -26.26
N PRO A 74 3.97 -3.84 -26.33
CA PRO A 74 4.55 -4.44 -25.14
C PRO A 74 5.10 -3.37 -24.22
N LEU A 75 4.87 -3.50 -22.91
CA LEU A 75 5.47 -2.63 -21.92
C LEU A 75 7.00 -2.73 -22.00
N THR A 76 7.66 -1.57 -21.93
CA THR A 76 9.11 -1.49 -21.78
C THR A 76 9.55 -2.14 -20.46
N PRO A 77 10.82 -2.59 -20.32
CA PRO A 77 11.30 -3.17 -19.06
C PRO A 77 11.12 -2.26 -17.83
N LEU A 78 11.20 -0.94 -18.04
CA LEU A 78 10.96 0.05 -17.00
C LEU A 78 9.48 0.10 -16.59
N GLU A 79 8.56 0.07 -17.55
CA GLU A 79 7.12 0.04 -17.28
C GLU A 79 6.70 -1.26 -16.60
N GLN A 80 7.26 -2.41 -16.99
CA GLN A 80 7.03 -3.68 -16.30
C GLN A 80 7.49 -3.62 -14.84
N THR A 81 8.65 -3.01 -14.58
CA THR A 81 9.15 -2.83 -13.21
C THR A 81 8.22 -1.91 -12.40
N ARG A 82 7.77 -0.81 -13.00
CA ARG A 82 6.83 0.12 -12.36
C ARG A 82 5.47 -0.52 -12.08
N LEU A 83 4.94 -1.29 -13.03
CA LEU A 83 3.70 -2.06 -12.88
C LEU A 83 3.83 -3.09 -11.74
N ALA A 84 4.95 -3.80 -11.65
CA ALA A 84 5.21 -4.72 -10.53
C ALA A 84 5.18 -3.99 -9.17
N LYS A 85 5.76 -2.78 -9.10
CA LYS A 85 5.75 -1.97 -7.88
C LYS A 85 4.38 -1.39 -7.54
N GLN A 86 3.58 -1.05 -8.55
CA GLN A 86 2.18 -0.66 -8.41
C GLN A 86 1.35 -1.80 -7.82
N ASN A 87 1.50 -3.01 -8.36
CA ASN A 87 0.80 -4.20 -7.88
C ASN A 87 1.22 -4.55 -6.44
N GLU A 88 2.53 -4.49 -6.14
CA GLU A 88 3.06 -4.69 -4.79
C GLU A 88 2.48 -3.65 -3.81
N GLY A 89 2.40 -2.39 -4.25
CA GLY A 89 1.82 -1.28 -3.49
C GLY A 89 0.35 -1.50 -3.14
N LEU A 90 -0.48 -1.81 -4.14
CA LEU A 90 -1.90 -2.07 -3.92
C LEU A 90 -2.11 -3.27 -2.99
N GLY A 91 -1.36 -4.36 -3.21
CA GLY A 91 -1.45 -5.55 -2.38
C GLY A 91 -1.16 -5.27 -0.89
N ILE A 92 -0.12 -4.47 -0.61
CA ILE A 92 0.21 -4.05 0.76
C ILE A 92 -0.93 -3.20 1.36
N LEU A 93 -1.48 -2.26 0.60
CA LEU A 93 -2.59 -1.43 1.06
C LEU A 93 -3.79 -2.31 1.44
N LEU A 94 -4.30 -3.11 0.49
CA LEU A 94 -5.49 -3.94 0.67
C LEU A 94 -5.37 -4.95 1.82
N GLN A 95 -4.19 -5.58 1.98
CA GLN A 95 -3.93 -6.52 3.08
C GLN A 95 -3.92 -5.84 4.45
N SER A 96 -3.66 -4.53 4.49
CA SER A 96 -3.59 -3.76 5.72
C SER A 96 -4.89 -3.03 6.07
N LEU A 97 -5.99 -3.27 5.35
CA LEU A 97 -7.30 -2.68 5.65
C LEU A 97 -8.18 -3.65 6.44
N SER A 98 -8.87 -3.14 7.46
CA SER A 98 -9.99 -3.86 8.06
C SER A 98 -11.20 -3.92 7.11
N GLU A 99 -12.10 -4.88 7.31
CA GLU A 99 -13.31 -5.02 6.49
C GLU A 99 -14.19 -3.76 6.51
N ALA A 100 -14.31 -3.10 7.66
CA ALA A 100 -15.05 -1.84 7.77
C ALA A 100 -14.46 -0.73 6.88
N VAL A 101 -13.13 -0.68 6.76
CA VAL A 101 -12.44 0.30 5.92
C VAL A 101 -12.55 -0.08 4.44
N LYS A 102 -12.44 -1.37 4.08
CA LYS A 102 -12.66 -1.83 2.70
C LYS A 102 -14.06 -1.48 2.19
N ASN A 103 -15.06 -1.61 3.04
CA ASN A 103 -16.45 -1.25 2.70
C ASN A 103 -16.69 0.25 2.59
N ALA A 104 -15.77 1.09 3.08
CA ALA A 104 -15.89 2.54 3.07
C ALA A 104 -15.18 3.22 1.88
N VAL A 105 -14.26 2.52 1.22
CA VAL A 105 -13.55 3.01 0.01
C VAL A 105 -14.27 2.54 -1.25
N SER A 106 -14.01 3.21 -2.37
CA SER A 106 -14.63 2.88 -3.65
C SER A 106 -14.26 1.48 -4.15
N ALA A 107 -15.09 0.92 -5.04
CA ALA A 107 -14.80 -0.36 -5.68
C ALA A 107 -13.63 -0.21 -6.67
N GLU A 108 -13.55 0.94 -7.33
CA GLU A 108 -12.51 1.32 -8.27
C GLU A 108 -11.13 1.38 -7.59
N ALA A 109 -11.04 1.93 -6.37
CA ALA A 109 -9.80 1.95 -5.60
C ALA A 109 -9.33 0.55 -5.15
N GLN A 110 -10.22 -0.43 -5.16
CA GLN A 110 -9.95 -1.82 -4.77
C GLN A 110 -9.74 -2.74 -5.98
N ASP A 111 -9.87 -2.22 -7.21
CA ASP A 111 -9.78 -3.02 -8.42
C ASP A 111 -8.36 -3.60 -8.59
N VAL A 112 -8.27 -4.92 -8.41
CA VAL A 112 -7.01 -5.67 -8.55
C VAL A 112 -6.60 -5.88 -10.00
N PHE A 113 -7.55 -5.77 -10.93
CA PHE A 113 -7.27 -5.83 -12.37
C PHE A 113 -6.85 -4.46 -12.89
N ARG A 114 -7.32 -3.36 -12.30
CA ARG A 114 -6.85 -2.00 -12.64
C ARG A 114 -6.18 -1.33 -11.44
N PRO A 115 -5.00 -1.84 -11.03
CA PRO A 115 -4.44 -1.50 -9.74
C PRO A 115 -4.07 -0.02 -9.65
N ASN A 116 -4.68 0.71 -8.72
CA ASN A 116 -4.40 2.14 -8.52
C ASN A 116 -4.10 2.46 -7.03
N PRO A 117 -2.87 2.19 -6.56
CA PRO A 117 -2.48 2.45 -5.17
C PRO A 117 -2.60 3.92 -4.76
N LYS A 118 -2.38 4.85 -5.71
CA LYS A 118 -2.51 6.29 -5.48
C LYS A 118 -3.95 6.66 -5.12
N MET A 119 -4.92 6.22 -5.93
CA MET A 119 -6.34 6.45 -5.66
C MET A 119 -6.75 5.93 -4.28
N LEU A 120 -6.41 4.67 -3.97
CA LEU A 120 -6.73 4.10 -2.66
C LEU A 120 -6.06 4.87 -1.52
N TRP A 121 -4.80 5.27 -1.69
CA TRP A 121 -4.09 6.07 -0.69
C TRP A 121 -4.75 7.43 -0.43
N ASP A 122 -5.15 8.12 -1.50
CA ASP A 122 -5.78 9.44 -1.44
C ASP A 122 -7.19 9.38 -0.81
N GLU A 123 -7.96 8.32 -1.10
CA GLU A 123 -9.25 8.07 -0.44
C GLU A 123 -9.07 7.83 1.06
N LEU A 124 -8.15 6.95 1.45
CA LEU A 124 -7.87 6.66 2.86
C LEU A 124 -7.36 7.90 3.60
N PHE A 125 -6.55 8.73 2.95
CA PHE A 125 -6.14 10.03 3.50
C PHE A 125 -7.33 10.95 3.71
N THR A 126 -8.21 11.09 2.72
CA THR A 126 -9.40 11.95 2.82
C THR A 126 -10.35 11.49 3.92
N LEU A 127 -10.59 10.18 4.02
CA LEU A 127 -11.47 9.59 5.02
C LEU A 127 -10.89 9.68 6.43
N TYR A 128 -9.58 9.44 6.59
CA TYR A 128 -9.02 9.11 7.90
C TYR A 128 -7.92 10.03 8.47
N SER A 129 -7.46 11.03 7.71
CA SER A 129 -6.37 11.91 8.14
C SER A 129 -6.76 12.98 9.18
N GLN A 130 -8.06 13.09 9.52
CA GLN A 130 -8.61 14.18 10.34
C GLN A 130 -7.95 14.33 11.73
N THR A 131 -7.42 13.26 12.31
CA THR A 131 -6.69 13.29 13.59
C THR A 131 -5.29 13.94 13.50
N THR A 132 -4.76 14.11 12.29
CA THR A 132 -3.44 14.73 12.06
C THR A 132 -3.46 16.23 12.35
N GLY A 133 -4.52 16.94 11.93
CA GLY A 133 -4.68 18.38 12.19
C GLY A 133 -4.85 18.69 13.68
N HIS A 134 -5.62 17.87 14.39
CA HIS A 134 -5.89 18.09 15.82
C HIS A 134 -4.65 17.85 16.70
N ARG A 135 -3.84 16.83 16.37
CA ARG A 135 -2.60 16.51 17.11
C ARG A 135 -1.47 17.51 16.86
N ILE A 136 -1.33 18.02 15.64
CA ILE A 136 -0.37 19.09 15.33
C ILE A 136 -0.73 20.36 16.11
N SER A 137 -2.00 20.77 16.10
CA SER A 137 -2.47 21.92 16.89
C SER A 137 -2.28 21.72 18.40
N GLN A 138 -2.50 20.52 18.92
CA GLN A 138 -2.23 20.19 20.33
C GLN A 138 -0.74 20.18 20.68
N LEU A 139 0.13 19.69 19.78
CA LEU A 139 1.59 19.76 19.98
C LEU A 139 2.05 21.22 19.99
N TYR A 140 1.59 22.04 19.05
CA TYR A 140 1.90 23.47 19.04
C TYR A 140 1.35 24.20 20.26
N SER A 141 0.13 23.91 20.71
CA SER A 141 -0.40 24.52 21.92
C SER A 141 0.41 24.16 23.15
N THR A 142 0.86 22.90 23.25
CA THR A 142 1.65 22.41 24.39
C THR A 142 3.05 23.02 24.38
N LEU A 143 3.72 23.08 23.22
CA LEU A 143 5.06 23.66 23.06
C LEU A 143 5.13 25.17 23.30
N TRP A 144 4.05 25.92 23.03
CA TRP A 144 3.98 27.37 23.24
C TRP A 144 3.30 27.78 24.56
N SER A 145 2.81 26.81 25.35
CA SER A 145 2.24 27.03 26.68
C SER A 145 3.21 26.77 27.84
N THR A 146 4.44 26.35 27.55
CA THR A 146 5.56 26.17 28.49
C THR A 146 6.65 27.20 28.21
#